data_AF-A0A7W0KYZ7-F1
#
_entry.id   AF-A0A7W0KYZ7-F1
#
_cell.length_a   1.000
_cell.length_b   1.000
_cell.length_c   1.000
_cell.angle_alpha   90.00
_cell.angle_beta   90.00
_cell.angle_gamma   90.00
#
_symmetry.space_group_name_H-M   'P 1'
#
loop_
_entity.id
_entity.type
_entity.pdbx_description
1 polymer ?
#
loop_
_entity_poly.entity_id
_entity_poly.type
_entity_poly.pdbx_seq_one_letter_code
_entity_poly.pdbx_strand_id
1 'polypeptide(L)'
;MHTHADGTVHDDHPHGVATNHVVRGGPPVLDIGGDIGAMVVLMDPSTAGTELFLRSEHDPPIDIHTGVWTRPLGSGESTAAVFPELVEGTYWVLDASGNATQRVGITGGALAELDIRGRRPPK
;
A
#
# COMPACT_ATOMS: atom_id res chain seq x y z
N MET A 1 40.26 22.15 37.45
CA MET A 1 40.19 22.76 36.11
C MET A 1 40.40 21.65 35.10
N HIS A 2 39.47 21.53 34.14
CA HIS A 2 39.45 20.53 33.08
C HIS A 2 40.56 20.76 32.05
N THR A 3 41.09 19.67 31.49
CA THR A 3 41.36 19.54 30.04
C THR A 3 41.46 18.05 29.70
N HIS A 4 40.49 17.55 28.94
CA HIS A 4 40.53 16.23 28.31
C HIS A 4 41.29 16.33 26.99
N ALA A 5 42.21 15.39 26.77
CA ALA A 5 42.91 15.19 25.51
C ALA A 5 42.05 14.36 24.55
N ASP A 6 42.11 14.77 23.29
CA ASP A 6 41.55 14.16 22.08
C ASP A 6 42.09 12.75 21.82
N GLY A 7 41.24 11.90 21.23
CA GLY A 7 41.51 10.50 20.95
C GLY A 7 40.28 9.79 20.37
N THR A 8 40.06 9.96 19.07
CA THR A 8 39.48 9.05 18.06
C THR A 8 39.21 7.63 18.59
N VAL A 9 38.05 6.99 18.43
CA VAL A 9 37.47 6.45 17.18
C VAL A 9 35.96 6.22 17.39
N HIS A 10 35.11 6.70 16.49
CA HIS A 10 33.68 6.35 16.50
C HIS A 10 33.50 4.91 16.03
N ASP A 11 32.77 4.13 16.82
CA ASP A 11 32.39 2.75 16.58
C ASP A 11 31.87 2.53 15.15
N ASP A 12 32.62 1.69 14.43
CA ASP A 12 32.18 0.98 13.24
C ASP A 12 30.90 0.20 13.58
N HIS A 13 29.76 0.69 13.13
CA HIS A 13 28.51 -0.06 13.17
C HIS A 13 28.49 -1.00 11.96
N PRO A 14 28.56 -2.32 12.13
CA PRO A 14 28.38 -3.23 11.01
C PRO A 14 26.96 -3.08 10.48
N HIS A 15 26.84 -2.69 9.21
CA HIS A 15 25.60 -2.79 8.45
C HIS A 15 25.20 -4.27 8.41
N GLY A 16 24.27 -4.63 9.29
CA GLY A 16 23.59 -5.91 9.26
C GLY A 16 23.02 -6.12 7.86
N VAL A 17 23.43 -7.23 7.25
CA VAL A 17 22.85 -7.81 6.04
C VAL A 17 21.34 -7.55 6.05
N ALA A 18 20.83 -6.89 5.02
CA ALA A 18 19.41 -6.66 4.83
C ALA A 18 18.69 -8.01 4.87
N THR A 19 18.18 -8.38 6.04
CA THR A 19 17.26 -9.50 6.16
C THR A 19 16.07 -9.08 5.33
N ASN A 20 15.83 -9.78 4.21
CA ASN A 20 14.56 -9.72 3.51
C ASN A 20 13.48 -9.95 4.57
N HIS A 21 12.86 -8.87 5.04
CA HIS A 21 11.80 -8.95 6.02
C HIS A 21 10.63 -9.55 5.26
N VAL A 22 10.54 -10.88 5.28
CA VAL A 22 9.36 -11.58 4.81
C VAL A 22 8.27 -11.20 5.80
N VAL A 23 7.56 -10.11 5.53
CA VAL A 23 6.37 -9.73 6.27
C VAL A 23 5.36 -10.85 6.04
N ARG A 24 5.28 -11.78 6.98
CA ARG A 24 4.25 -12.82 6.98
C ARG A 24 2.95 -12.11 7.32
N GLY A 25 2.25 -11.63 6.30
CA GLY A 25 1.04 -10.84 6.44
C GLY A 25 -0.09 -11.64 7.11
N GLY A 26 -0.59 -11.15 8.24
CA GLY A 26 -1.88 -11.55 8.80
C GLY A 26 -3.06 -10.94 8.03
N PRO A 27 -4.30 -11.36 8.32
CA PRO A 27 -5.49 -10.72 7.75
C PRO A 27 -5.50 -9.23 8.11
N PRO A 28 -5.76 -8.31 7.15
CA PRO A 28 -5.90 -6.90 7.46
C PRO A 28 -7.15 -6.68 8.31
N VAL A 29 -7.05 -5.76 9.27
CA VAL A 29 -8.19 -5.24 10.02
C VAL A 29 -8.54 -3.89 9.41
N LEU A 30 -9.81 -3.68 9.11
CA LEU A 30 -10.33 -2.42 8.58
C LEU A 30 -10.94 -1.63 9.74
N ASP A 31 -10.51 -0.38 9.90
CA ASP A 31 -11.13 0.58 10.82
C ASP A 31 -11.90 1.60 9.99
N ILE A 32 -13.21 1.40 9.85
CA ILE A 32 -14.08 2.20 9.00
C ILE A 32 -15.21 2.81 9.84
N GLY A 33 -15.53 4.07 9.56
CA GLY A 33 -16.56 4.82 10.27
C GLY A 33 -16.50 6.31 9.99
N GLY A 34 -17.60 7.03 10.24
CA GLY A 34 -17.68 8.46 9.90
C GLY A 34 -17.45 8.67 8.40
N ASP A 35 -16.46 9.49 8.07
CA ASP A 35 -15.98 9.78 6.72
C ASP A 35 -14.84 8.84 6.26
N ILE A 36 -14.51 7.79 7.01
CA ILE A 36 -13.45 6.84 6.66
C ILE A 36 -14.06 5.56 6.08
N GLY A 37 -13.73 5.26 4.83
CA GLY A 37 -13.99 3.99 4.16
C GLY A 37 -12.72 3.16 3.96
N ALA A 38 -12.86 2.03 3.27
CA ALA A 38 -11.75 1.17 2.87
C ALA A 38 -11.91 0.71 1.43
N MET A 39 -10.84 0.21 0.83
CA MET A 39 -10.90 -0.42 -0.49
C MET A 39 -10.07 -1.70 -0.57
N VAL A 40 -10.64 -2.72 -1.20
CA VAL A 40 -9.93 -3.93 -1.63
C VAL A 40 -9.92 -3.96 -3.16
N VAL A 41 -8.74 -4.12 -3.74
CA VAL A 41 -8.57 -4.26 -5.18
C VAL A 41 -8.05 -5.66 -5.50
N LEU A 42 -8.86 -6.45 -6.20
CA LEU A 42 -8.46 -7.76 -6.71
C LEU A 42 -7.60 -7.60 -7.96
N MET A 43 -6.43 -8.23 -7.96
CA MET A 43 -5.41 -8.07 -8.98
C MET A 43 -4.93 -9.43 -9.49
N ASP A 44 -4.29 -9.43 -10.67
CA ASP A 44 -3.76 -10.66 -11.24
C ASP A 44 -2.63 -11.22 -10.37
N PRO A 45 -2.51 -12.55 -10.20
CA PRO A 45 -1.46 -13.16 -9.37
C PRO A 45 -0.04 -12.76 -9.74
N SER A 46 0.22 -12.42 -11.01
CA SER A 46 1.52 -11.94 -11.49
C SER A 46 1.92 -10.57 -10.95
N THR A 47 1.01 -9.86 -10.28
CA THR A 47 1.26 -8.54 -9.66
C THR A 47 1.62 -8.64 -8.18
N ALA A 48 1.67 -9.84 -7.60
CA ALA A 48 2.12 -10.01 -6.22
C ALA A 48 3.54 -9.46 -6.02
N GLY A 49 3.73 -8.69 -4.95
CA GLY A 49 5.00 -8.03 -4.63
C GLY A 49 5.20 -6.67 -5.32
N THR A 50 4.25 -6.20 -6.13
CA THR A 50 4.23 -4.82 -6.63
C THR A 50 3.45 -3.90 -5.70
N GLU A 51 3.34 -2.62 -6.06
CA GLU A 51 2.50 -1.65 -5.36
C GLU A 51 1.34 -1.20 -6.26
N LEU A 52 0.23 -0.81 -5.65
CA LEU A 52 -0.87 -0.12 -6.32
C LEU A 52 -0.97 1.31 -5.77
N PHE A 53 -1.11 2.27 -6.67
CA PHE A 53 -1.19 3.70 -6.34
C PHE A 53 -2.60 4.24 -6.58
N LEU A 54 -3.04 5.12 -5.69
CA LEU A 54 -4.22 5.94 -5.82
C LEU A 54 -3.83 7.40 -5.76
N ARG A 55 -4.54 8.24 -6.52
CA ARG A 55 -4.52 9.70 -6.37
C ARG A 55 -5.90 10.18 -6.00
N SER A 56 -6.05 10.86 -4.88
CA SER A 56 -7.33 11.48 -4.51
C SER A 56 -7.65 12.67 -5.40
N GLU A 57 -8.93 12.97 -5.58
CA GLU A 57 -9.42 14.25 -6.10
C GLU A 57 -9.68 15.29 -5.00
N HIS A 58 -9.16 15.07 -3.79
CA HIS A 58 -9.15 16.06 -2.72
C HIS A 58 -8.36 17.30 -3.12
N ASP A 59 -8.59 18.41 -2.39
CA ASP A 59 -7.81 19.64 -2.54
C ASP A 59 -7.03 19.95 -1.25
N PRO A 60 -5.68 19.82 -1.23
CA PRO A 60 -4.83 19.35 -2.34
C PRO A 60 -4.93 17.82 -2.56
N PRO A 61 -4.60 17.32 -3.75
CA PRO A 61 -4.59 15.88 -4.03
C PRO A 61 -3.48 15.17 -3.26
N ILE A 62 -3.77 13.98 -2.75
CA ILE A 62 -2.84 13.09 -2.07
C ILE A 62 -2.65 11.80 -2.88
N ASP A 63 -1.40 11.34 -2.96
CA ASP A 63 -1.04 10.05 -3.53
C ASP A 63 -0.84 9.03 -2.40
N ILE A 64 -1.51 7.88 -2.51
CA ILE A 64 -1.52 6.81 -1.51
C ILE A 64 -1.11 5.52 -2.23
N HIS A 65 -0.27 4.70 -1.62
CA HIS A 65 0.10 3.40 -2.16
C HIS A 65 0.02 2.31 -1.11
N THR A 66 -0.15 1.08 -1.58
CA THR A 66 -0.08 -0.11 -0.74
C THR A 66 0.51 -1.27 -1.54
N GLY A 67 1.09 -2.24 -0.84
CA GLY A 67 1.62 -3.44 -1.47
C GLY A 67 0.51 -4.39 -1.93
N VAL A 68 0.75 -5.06 -3.05
CA VAL A 68 -0.11 -6.09 -3.62
C VAL A 68 0.38 -7.44 -3.13
N TRP A 69 -0.48 -8.18 -2.42
CA TRP A 69 -0.09 -9.45 -1.80
C TRP A 69 -1.08 -10.56 -2.06
N THR A 70 -0.54 -11.75 -2.32
CA THR A 70 -1.31 -12.99 -2.33
C THR A 70 -1.67 -13.39 -0.90
N ARG A 71 -2.95 -13.69 -0.68
CA ARG A 71 -3.51 -14.06 0.60
C ARG A 71 -4.34 -15.34 0.45
N PRO A 72 -4.25 -16.28 1.40
CA PRO A 72 -5.13 -17.45 1.41
C PRO A 72 -6.56 -17.00 1.73
N LEU A 73 -7.53 -17.54 0.99
CA LEU A 73 -8.95 -17.25 1.13
C LEU A 73 -9.74 -18.57 1.05
N GLY A 74 -10.13 -19.14 2.20
CA GLY A 74 -10.97 -20.34 2.27
C GLY A 74 -10.49 -21.51 1.40
N SER A 75 -10.98 -21.60 0.17
CA SER A 75 -10.67 -22.64 -0.82
C SER A 75 -9.66 -22.23 -1.90
N GLY A 76 -8.99 -21.08 -1.79
CA GLY A 76 -8.05 -20.61 -2.81
C GLY A 76 -7.13 -19.50 -2.34
N GLU A 77 -6.47 -18.83 -3.28
CA GLU A 77 -5.64 -17.65 -3.04
C GLU A 77 -6.23 -16.45 -3.79
N SER A 78 -6.12 -15.28 -3.18
CA SER A 78 -6.49 -14.01 -3.78
C SER A 78 -5.30 -13.05 -3.72
N THR A 79 -4.96 -12.45 -4.86
CA THR A 79 -3.95 -11.40 -4.93
C THR A 79 -4.66 -10.07 -4.87
N ALA A 80 -4.35 -9.26 -3.86
CA ALA A 80 -5.07 -8.01 -3.63
C ALA A 80 -4.19 -6.91 -3.04
N ALA A 81 -4.53 -5.67 -3.40
CA ALA A 81 -4.13 -4.47 -2.70
C ALA A 81 -5.23 -4.10 -1.69
N VAL A 82 -4.85 -3.70 -0.48
CA VAL A 82 -5.79 -3.29 0.56
C VAL A 82 -5.42 -1.90 1.06
N PHE A 83 -6.37 -0.98 0.92
CA PHE A 83 -6.33 0.36 1.50
C PHE A 83 -7.27 0.35 2.70
N PRO A 84 -6.72 0.18 3.93
CA PRO A 84 -7.54 -0.07 5.11
C PRO A 84 -8.28 1.18 5.61
N GLU A 85 -7.81 2.36 5.19
CA GLU A 85 -8.29 3.66 5.65
C GLU A 85 -8.19 4.66 4.50
N LEU A 86 -9.33 5.14 4.01
CA LEU A 86 -9.44 6.16 2.97
C LEU A 86 -10.53 7.15 3.37
N VAL A 87 -10.19 8.44 3.35
CA VAL A 87 -11.18 9.52 3.51
C VAL A 87 -12.21 9.45 2.38
N GLU A 88 -13.48 9.61 2.71
CA GLU A 88 -14.60 9.65 1.79
C GLU A 88 -14.32 10.64 0.66
N GLY A 89 -14.56 10.21 -0.58
CA GLY A 89 -14.28 11.02 -1.74
C GLY A 89 -13.99 10.17 -2.97
N THR A 90 -13.34 10.78 -3.95
CA THR A 90 -13.06 10.12 -5.22
C THR A 90 -11.56 9.98 -5.44
N TYR A 91 -11.16 8.81 -5.95
CA TYR A 91 -9.78 8.44 -6.20
C TYR A 91 -9.60 7.91 -7.61
N TRP A 92 -8.43 8.16 -8.18
CA TRP A 92 -7.94 7.54 -9.41
C TRP A 92 -6.98 6.41 -9.08
N VAL A 93 -7.24 5.23 -9.61
CA VAL A 93 -6.26 4.13 -9.67
C VAL A 93 -5.22 4.47 -10.73
N LEU A 94 -3.94 4.42 -10.36
CA LEU A 94 -2.85 4.72 -11.27
C LEU A 94 -2.18 3.43 -11.76
N ASP A 95 -1.77 3.41 -13.03
CA ASP A 95 -0.87 2.38 -13.54
C ASP A 95 0.58 2.60 -13.05
N ALA A 96 1.48 1.67 -13.40
CA ALA A 96 2.89 1.75 -13.03
C ALA A 96 3.62 2.97 -13.63
N SER A 97 3.05 3.61 -14.66
CA SER A 97 3.56 4.84 -15.26
C SER A 97 2.99 6.10 -14.63
N GLY A 98 2.09 5.96 -13.63
CA GLY A 98 1.42 7.06 -12.96
C GLY A 98 0.20 7.61 -13.71
N ASN A 99 -0.27 6.95 -14.77
CA ASN A 99 -1.46 7.39 -15.50
C ASN A 99 -2.72 6.96 -14.77
N ALA A 100 -3.70 7.86 -14.70
CA ALA A 100 -5.02 7.55 -14.17
C ALA A 100 -5.77 6.58 -15.10
N THR A 101 -6.16 5.42 -14.57
CA THR A 101 -6.81 4.35 -15.33
C THR A 101 -8.29 4.20 -15.01
N GLN A 102 -8.65 4.33 -13.73
CA GLN A 102 -10.02 4.13 -13.28
C GLN A 102 -10.35 5.03 -12.09
N ARG A 103 -11.53 5.65 -12.13
CA ARG A 103 -12.07 6.48 -11.04
C ARG A 103 -12.94 5.62 -10.12
N VAL A 104 -12.75 5.76 -8.81
CA VAL A 104 -13.47 5.00 -7.77
C VAL A 104 -13.96 5.95 -6.69
N GLY A 105 -15.22 5.79 -6.28
CA GLY A 105 -15.76 6.48 -5.11
C GLY A 105 -15.56 5.66 -3.84
N ILE A 106 -15.11 6.33 -2.79
CA ILE A 106 -15.03 5.80 -1.43
C ILE A 106 -16.14 6.46 -0.62
N THR A 107 -16.89 5.65 0.12
CA THR A 107 -17.93 6.10 1.05
C THR A 107 -17.50 5.78 2.47
N GLY A 108 -17.65 6.74 3.38
CA GLY A 108 -17.35 6.57 4.79
C GLY A 108 -18.17 5.42 5.41
N GLY A 109 -17.52 4.62 6.26
CA GLY A 109 -18.12 3.44 6.89
C GLY A 109 -18.38 2.26 5.96
N ALA A 110 -17.89 2.29 4.71
CA ALA A 110 -18.10 1.24 3.73
C ALA A 110 -16.79 0.69 3.14
N LEU A 111 -16.87 -0.56 2.67
CA LEU A 111 -15.83 -1.19 1.86
C LEU A 111 -16.17 -1.04 0.38
N ALA A 112 -15.29 -0.40 -0.38
CA ALA A 112 -15.30 -0.44 -1.83
C ALA A 112 -14.53 -1.67 -2.33
N GLU A 113 -15.10 -2.37 -3.31
CA GLU A 113 -14.44 -3.49 -3.97
C GLU A 113 -14.22 -3.18 -5.44
N LEU A 114 -13.00 -3.40 -5.90
CA LEU A 114 -12.63 -3.23 -7.29
C LEU A 114 -11.94 -4.49 -7.82
N ASP A 115 -12.39 -4.99 -8.96
CA ASP A 115 -11.73 -6.08 -9.67
C ASP A 115 -11.09 -5.57 -10.97
N ILE A 116 -9.77 -5.64 -11.05
CA ILE A 116 -8.99 -5.26 -12.25
C ILE A 116 -8.24 -6.45 -12.86
N ARG A 117 -8.51 -7.67 -12.43
CA ARG A 117 -7.95 -8.89 -13.04
C ARG A 117 -8.27 -8.94 -14.53
N GLY A 118 -7.31 -9.40 -15.33
CA GLY A 118 -7.45 -9.48 -16.78
C GLY A 118 -7.42 -8.13 -17.51
N ARG A 119 -7.33 -7.00 -16.78
CA ARG A 119 -6.95 -5.70 -17.37
C ARG A 119 -5.43 -5.57 -17.30
N ARG A 120 -4.78 -6.06 -18.35
CA ARG A 120 -3.34 -5.86 -18.55
C ARG A 120 -3.03 -4.35 -18.42
N PRO A 121 -2.15 -3.91 -17.50
CA PRO A 121 -1.69 -2.53 -17.52
C PRO A 121 -1.05 -2.26 -18.89
N PRO A 122 -1.37 -1.14 -19.56
CA PRO A 122 -0.75 -0.82 -20.84
C PRO A 122 0.77 -0.79 -20.69
N LYS A 123 1.48 -1.33 -21.71
CA LYS A 123 2.94 -1.42 -21.75
C LYS A 123 3.58 -0.04 -21.89
#